data_AF-I7ZWS1-F1
#
_entry.id   AF-I7ZWS1-F1
#
_cell.length_a   1.000
_cell.length_b   1.000
_cell.length_c   1.000
_cell.angle_alpha   90.00
_cell.angle_beta   90.00
_cell.angle_gamma   90.00
#
_symmetry.space_group_name_H-M   'P 1'
#
loop_
_entity.id
_entity.type
_entity.pdbx_description
1 polymer ?
#
loop_
_entity_poly.entity_id
_entity_poly.type
_entity_poly.pdbx_seq_one_letter_code
_entity_poly.pdbx_strand_id
1 'polypeptide(L)'
;MKGTSSLSLKAWSKIHPPLPRTPRESQQLLKALTSSFRRQLDREYPPSAPSDRDGSNDRTPENPHSSVHATDRHLRAILDNPLFRVVPSKSAAARNGSGTASRLQQRIAKEPMVVFDELVASGSVTLPTLRDCLSSQMLLASRHIGNGLIQAMKDARAGSKVVSWWFASDSATRQMLFKSRAATTTLVKFLVAEGRQGVVLDWLRMLANHDIGGRNGQLPEKIAQQVFGHLLVNLVTAEIQYGQGLSLAMRYYLQTCKSQMFKDNVVLNLSWQPVLLPAGVHLCESLMQSSPSRSKELNGAMYSEYIEVLSKLAPNSCLLATAPLYHPTHPDVKPFLDFVDTLPPGRVDSSTGLKRESFVRAGFDALRLLVDQDKRRDVLYLARFLQQQLPEKPDSANASNSNHGAYTEREDLLSQLDLALA
;
A
#
# COMPACT_ATOMS: atom_id res chain seq x y z
N MET A 1 -24.71 71.72 -2.74
CA MET A 1 -23.35 71.14 -2.94
C MET A 1 -23.40 69.72 -2.39
N LYS A 2 -23.58 68.70 -3.25
CA LYS A 2 -22.54 67.74 -3.70
C LYS A 2 -21.78 67.16 -2.47
N GLY A 3 -21.95 65.91 -2.01
CA GLY A 3 -22.31 64.66 -2.68
C GLY A 3 -21.05 63.81 -2.91
N THR A 4 -20.48 63.22 -1.85
CA THR A 4 -19.35 62.28 -1.96
C THR A 4 -19.88 60.85 -1.98
N SER A 5 -19.94 60.29 -3.18
CA SER A 5 -20.30 58.90 -3.44
C SER A 5 -19.10 57.97 -3.26
N SER A 6 -19.38 56.84 -2.62
CA SER A 6 -18.61 55.61 -2.59
C SER A 6 -18.10 55.20 -3.98
N LEU A 7 -16.79 54.95 -4.11
CA LEU A 7 -16.24 54.18 -5.22
C LEU A 7 -15.92 52.76 -4.74
N SER A 8 -16.88 51.90 -5.06
CA SER A 8 -16.90 50.46 -4.91
C SER A 8 -15.69 49.77 -5.54
N LEU A 9 -15.09 48.83 -4.79
CA LEU A 9 -14.24 47.74 -5.29
C LEU A 9 -15.07 46.74 -6.13
N LYS A 10 -15.62 47.18 -7.27
CA LYS A 10 -16.31 46.33 -8.25
C LYS A 10 -15.58 46.41 -9.60
N ALA A 11 -14.37 45.85 -9.69
CA ALA A 11 -13.71 45.66 -10.98
C ALA A 11 -12.72 44.49 -11.05
N TRP A 12 -12.76 43.53 -10.12
CA TRP A 12 -11.92 42.31 -10.17
C TRP A 12 -12.68 41.03 -10.55
N SER A 13 -13.91 41.14 -11.03
CA SER A 13 -14.72 40.00 -11.50
C SER A 13 -14.56 39.67 -13.00
N LYS A 14 -13.46 40.09 -13.64
CA LYS A 14 -13.14 39.76 -15.05
C LYS A 14 -11.64 39.49 -15.29
N ILE A 15 -10.96 38.76 -14.41
CA ILE A 15 -9.58 38.28 -14.64
C ILE A 15 -9.62 36.90 -15.33
N HIS A 16 -10.38 36.81 -16.41
CA HIS A 16 -10.08 35.91 -17.51
C HIS A 16 -9.99 36.81 -18.75
N PRO A 17 -8.81 37.35 -19.07
CA PRO A 17 -8.60 37.94 -20.38
C PRO A 17 -8.94 36.85 -21.41
N PRO A 18 -9.80 37.10 -22.42
CA PRO A 18 -9.95 36.14 -23.50
C PRO A 18 -8.56 35.90 -24.10
N LEU A 19 -8.25 34.63 -24.37
CA LEU A 19 -7.00 34.23 -25.01
C LEU A 19 -6.68 35.18 -26.19
N PRO A 20 -5.47 35.76 -26.26
CA PRO A 20 -5.09 36.63 -27.37
C PRO A 20 -5.18 35.84 -28.67
N ARG A 21 -6.13 36.22 -29.53
CA ARG A 21 -6.49 35.48 -30.75
C ARG A 21 -5.62 35.84 -31.95
N THR A 22 -4.61 36.71 -31.77
CA THR A 22 -3.69 37.06 -32.86
C THR A 22 -2.22 37.06 -32.40
N PRO A 23 -1.28 36.63 -33.26
CA PRO A 23 0.15 36.58 -32.93
C PRO A 23 0.73 37.95 -32.55
N ARG A 24 0.15 39.06 -33.05
CA ARG A 24 0.57 40.43 -32.69
C ARG A 24 0.17 40.81 -31.25
N GLU A 25 -1.03 40.45 -30.80
CA GLU A 25 -1.48 40.72 -29.43
C GLU A 25 -0.70 39.88 -28.41
N SER A 26 -0.32 38.65 -28.77
CA SER A 26 0.55 37.82 -27.93
C SER A 26 1.92 38.45 -27.71
N GLN A 27 2.53 39.04 -28.74
CA GLN A 27 3.79 39.77 -28.64
C GLN A 27 3.65 41.05 -27.83
N GLN A 28 2.51 41.73 -27.94
CA GLN A 28 2.23 42.95 -27.20
C GLN A 28 2.02 42.66 -25.71
N LEU A 29 1.35 41.56 -25.36
CA LEU A 29 1.23 41.04 -23.99
C LEU A 29 2.57 40.59 -23.44
N LEU A 30 3.38 39.88 -24.25
CA LEU A 30 4.74 39.47 -23.87
C LEU A 30 5.62 40.68 -23.58
N LYS A 31 5.56 41.73 -24.42
CA LYS A 31 6.27 42.99 -24.20
C LYS A 31 5.78 43.73 -22.95
N ALA A 32 4.47 43.72 -22.68
CA ALA A 32 3.91 44.32 -21.47
C ALA A 32 4.32 43.58 -20.19
N LEU A 33 4.33 42.24 -20.21
CA LEU A 33 4.76 41.41 -19.09
C LEU A 33 6.27 41.50 -18.84
N THR A 34 7.09 41.45 -19.90
CA THR A 34 8.54 41.65 -19.78
C THR A 34 8.90 43.06 -19.34
N SER A 35 8.17 44.08 -19.82
CA SER A 35 8.30 45.46 -19.34
C SER A 35 7.93 45.58 -17.85
N SER A 36 6.82 44.98 -17.44
CA SER A 36 6.38 45.01 -16.04
C SER A 36 7.35 44.29 -15.11
N PHE A 37 7.90 43.14 -15.53
CA PHE A 37 8.90 42.42 -14.76
C PHE A 37 10.22 43.18 -14.67
N ARG A 38 10.69 43.77 -15.78
CA ARG A 38 11.88 44.64 -15.77
C ARG A 38 11.68 45.84 -14.84
N ARG A 39 10.52 46.48 -14.89
CA ARG A 39 10.18 47.61 -14.01
C ARG A 39 10.09 47.23 -12.54
N GLN A 40 9.66 46.00 -12.23
CA GLN A 40 9.67 45.46 -10.87
C GLN A 40 11.11 45.14 -10.41
N LEU A 41 11.96 44.66 -11.31
CA LEU A 41 13.37 44.37 -11.05
C LEU A 41 14.22 45.63 -10.89
N ASP A 42 14.00 46.66 -11.72
CA ASP A 42 14.63 47.97 -11.60
C ASP A 42 14.25 48.69 -10.30
N ARG A 43 13.09 48.31 -9.71
CA ARG A 43 12.60 48.83 -8.43
C ARG A 43 13.24 48.12 -7.23
N GLU A 44 13.50 46.82 -7.32
CA GLU A 44 14.17 46.04 -6.25
C GLU A 44 15.70 46.17 -6.32
N TYR A 45 16.26 46.41 -7.50
CA TYR A 45 17.70 46.61 -7.74
C TYR A 45 17.90 47.89 -8.56
N PRO A 46 17.88 49.08 -7.93
CA PRO A 46 18.13 50.32 -8.65
C PRO A 46 19.54 50.30 -9.26
N PRO A 47 19.70 50.75 -10.52
CA PRO A 47 21.02 50.88 -11.11
C PRO A 47 21.86 51.83 -10.24
N SER A 48 23.01 51.36 -9.79
CA SER A 48 23.96 52.17 -9.04
C SER A 48 24.25 53.45 -9.82
N ALA A 49 24.16 54.60 -9.15
CA ALA A 49 24.33 55.92 -9.75
C ALA A 49 25.60 56.00 -10.61
N PRO A 50 25.60 56.80 -11.70
CA PRO A 50 26.82 57.03 -12.47
C PRO A 50 27.82 57.73 -11.55
N SER A 51 28.89 57.02 -11.21
CA SER A 51 30.08 57.70 -10.70
C SER A 51 30.81 58.26 -11.91
N ASP A 52 30.94 59.59 -11.93
CA ASP A 52 31.91 60.27 -12.77
C ASP A 52 33.27 59.61 -12.53
N ARG A 53 33.84 58.97 -13.55
CA ARG A 53 35.27 58.93 -13.82
C ARG A 53 35.60 58.31 -15.17
N ASP A 54 36.44 59.06 -15.85
CA ASP A 54 37.09 58.85 -17.13
C ASP A 54 37.57 57.44 -17.45
N GLY A 55 37.43 57.12 -18.75
CA GLY A 55 38.33 56.37 -19.62
C GLY A 55 39.27 55.32 -19.01
N SER A 56 39.00 54.05 -19.33
CA SER A 56 40.04 53.07 -19.71
C SER A 56 39.39 51.76 -20.14
N ASN A 57 39.82 51.25 -21.29
CA ASN A 57 39.38 49.97 -21.84
C ASN A 57 39.78 48.77 -20.97
N ASP A 58 38.86 47.81 -20.96
CA ASP A 58 39.06 46.36 -20.96
C ASP A 58 39.65 45.69 -19.71
N ARG A 59 38.75 45.40 -18.75
CA ARG A 59 38.45 44.05 -18.20
C ARG A 59 37.54 44.23 -16.98
N THR A 60 36.24 44.20 -17.21
CA THR A 60 35.22 44.35 -16.17
C THR A 60 35.22 43.11 -15.27
N PRO A 61 35.35 43.24 -13.94
CA PRO A 61 35.06 42.13 -13.04
C PRO A 61 33.54 41.86 -13.08
N GLU A 62 33.16 40.62 -13.37
CA GLU A 62 31.76 40.17 -13.37
C GLU A 62 31.14 40.45 -11.99
N ASN A 63 30.31 41.48 -11.90
CA ASN A 63 29.65 41.85 -10.65
C ASN A 63 28.52 40.84 -10.34
N PRO A 64 28.60 40.05 -9.26
CA PRO A 64 27.61 39.03 -8.88
C PRO A 64 26.22 39.61 -8.58
N HIS A 65 26.14 40.93 -8.39
CA HIS A 65 24.92 41.68 -8.05
C HIS A 65 24.33 42.46 -9.23
N SER A 66 24.82 42.25 -10.45
CA SER A 66 24.20 42.87 -11.63
C SER A 66 22.84 42.23 -11.93
N SER A 67 21.89 43.06 -12.37
CA SER A 67 20.55 42.62 -12.80
C SER A 67 20.62 41.57 -13.92
N VAL A 68 21.64 41.62 -14.76
CA VAL A 68 21.91 40.62 -15.83
C VAL A 68 22.28 39.27 -15.22
N HIS A 69 23.17 39.22 -14.22
CA HIS A 69 23.59 37.98 -13.57
C HIS A 69 22.48 37.37 -12.70
N ALA A 70 21.67 38.21 -12.03
CA ALA A 70 20.49 37.78 -11.29
C ALA A 70 19.40 37.20 -12.22
N THR A 71 19.20 37.80 -13.40
CA THR A 71 18.29 37.29 -14.43
C THR A 71 18.77 35.94 -14.96
N ASP A 72 20.06 35.81 -15.24
CA ASP A 72 20.66 34.57 -15.76
C ASP A 72 20.65 33.45 -14.70
N ARG A 73 20.88 33.77 -13.42
CA ARG A 73 20.74 32.83 -12.29
C ARG A 73 19.29 32.40 -12.07
N HIS A 74 18.34 33.33 -12.19
CA HIS A 74 16.92 33.03 -12.03
C HIS A 74 16.39 32.19 -13.21
N LEU A 75 16.80 32.50 -14.44
CA LEU A 75 16.49 31.68 -15.62
C LEU A 75 17.12 30.29 -15.53
N ARG A 76 18.37 30.16 -15.09
CA ARG A 76 18.98 28.86 -14.82
C ARG A 76 18.23 28.08 -13.74
N ALA A 77 17.82 28.73 -12.64
CA ALA A 77 17.05 28.07 -11.59
C ALA A 77 15.65 27.61 -12.05
N ILE A 78 15.02 28.34 -12.98
CA ILE A 78 13.74 27.94 -13.60
C ILE A 78 13.97 26.79 -14.59
N LEU A 79 15.03 26.83 -15.40
CA LEU A 79 15.36 25.82 -16.41
C LEU A 79 15.93 24.53 -15.80
N ASP A 80 16.52 24.58 -14.60
CA ASP A 80 16.95 23.40 -13.84
C ASP A 80 15.79 22.73 -13.08
N ASN A 81 14.57 23.27 -13.18
CA ASN A 81 13.38 22.61 -12.65
C ASN A 81 13.08 21.33 -13.48
N PRO A 82 12.88 20.17 -12.84
CA PRO A 82 12.63 18.89 -13.53
C PRO A 82 11.44 18.91 -14.49
N LEU A 83 10.52 19.88 -14.37
CA LEU A 83 9.38 20.08 -15.27
C LEU A 83 9.78 20.61 -16.67
N PHE A 84 10.95 21.24 -16.82
CA PHE A 84 11.40 21.85 -18.09
C PHE A 84 12.58 21.13 -18.75
N ARG A 85 13.24 20.20 -18.03
CA ARG A 85 14.39 19.44 -18.54
C ARG A 85 14.02 18.35 -19.53
N VAL A 86 12.77 17.90 -19.53
CA VAL A 86 12.27 16.90 -20.47
C VAL A 86 11.62 17.64 -21.62
N VAL A 87 12.30 17.71 -22.76
CA VAL A 87 11.61 17.98 -24.03
C VAL A 87 10.64 16.81 -24.22
N PRO A 88 9.31 17.01 -24.17
CA PRO A 88 8.39 15.95 -24.57
C PRO A 88 8.74 15.68 -26.02
N SER A 89 9.23 14.46 -26.32
CA SER A 89 9.57 14.09 -27.68
C SER A 89 8.34 14.41 -28.55
N LYS A 90 8.51 15.26 -29.57
CA LYS A 90 7.49 15.66 -30.54
C LYS A 90 6.81 14.48 -31.27
N SER A 91 7.23 13.25 -31.00
CA SER A 91 6.57 12.00 -31.40
C SER A 91 5.25 11.73 -30.66
N ALA A 92 4.97 12.38 -29.52
CA ALA A 92 3.76 12.11 -28.73
C ALA A 92 2.54 12.97 -29.12
N ALA A 93 2.74 14.20 -29.61
CA ALA A 93 1.65 15.14 -29.85
C ALA A 93 1.03 15.09 -31.25
N ALA A 94 1.55 14.26 -32.17
CA ALA A 94 1.13 14.23 -33.58
C ALA A 94 0.68 12.84 -34.07
N ARG A 95 -0.05 12.05 -33.27
CA ARG A 95 -0.63 10.77 -33.72
C ARG A 95 -2.01 10.51 -33.10
N ASN A 96 -2.99 11.32 -33.50
CA ASN A 96 -4.39 10.96 -33.36
C ASN A 96 -4.71 9.85 -34.36
N GLY A 97 -4.69 8.61 -33.90
CA GLY A 97 -5.14 7.46 -34.68
C GLY A 97 -4.88 6.16 -33.94
N SER A 98 -5.96 5.55 -33.43
CA SER A 98 -6.25 4.13 -33.10
C SER A 98 -5.16 3.17 -32.52
N GLY A 99 -3.88 3.37 -32.80
CA GLY A 99 -2.75 2.53 -32.36
C GLY A 99 -1.88 3.11 -31.23
N THR A 100 -2.18 4.29 -30.68
CA THR A 100 -1.40 4.88 -29.57
C THR A 100 -1.59 4.14 -28.25
N ALA A 101 -2.82 3.75 -27.92
CA ALA A 101 -3.10 2.95 -26.72
C ALA A 101 -2.40 1.57 -26.77
N SER A 102 -2.40 0.93 -27.94
CA SER A 102 -1.70 -0.34 -28.16
C SER A 102 -0.18 -0.20 -27.98
N ARG A 103 0.43 0.87 -28.53
CA ARG A 103 1.86 1.15 -28.36
C ARG A 103 2.25 1.48 -26.92
N LEU A 104 1.42 2.27 -26.22
CA LEU A 104 1.64 2.56 -24.81
C LEU A 104 1.57 1.27 -23.98
N GLN A 105 0.57 0.42 -24.21
CA GLN A 105 0.44 -0.86 -23.53
C GLN A 105 1.65 -1.78 -23.80
N GLN A 106 2.15 -1.82 -25.04
CA GLN A 106 3.36 -2.56 -25.40
C GLN A 106 4.61 -2.02 -24.70
N ARG A 107 4.74 -0.69 -24.54
CA ARG A 107 5.84 -0.08 -23.79
C ARG A 107 5.72 -0.38 -22.29
N ILE A 108 4.53 -0.28 -21.71
CA ILE A 108 4.26 -0.64 -20.31
C ILE A 108 4.64 -2.10 -20.04
N ALA A 109 4.40 -3.02 -20.99
CA ALA A 109 4.79 -4.41 -20.85
C ALA A 109 6.32 -4.65 -20.87
N LYS A 110 7.10 -3.75 -21.47
CA LYS A 110 8.56 -3.87 -21.61
C LYS A 110 9.33 -3.09 -20.55
N GLU A 111 8.93 -1.84 -20.32
CA GLU A 111 9.65 -0.87 -19.48
C GLU A 111 8.66 -0.05 -18.62
N PRO A 112 7.86 -0.68 -17.75
CA PRO A 112 6.76 -0.01 -17.07
C PRO A 112 7.20 1.13 -16.16
N MET A 113 8.36 1.00 -15.49
CA MET A 113 8.85 2.07 -14.62
C MET A 113 9.42 3.27 -15.37
N VAL A 114 9.91 3.09 -16.60
CA VAL A 114 10.33 4.20 -17.46
C VAL A 114 9.11 4.96 -17.96
N VAL A 115 8.08 4.24 -18.40
CA VAL A 115 6.80 4.84 -18.80
C VAL A 115 6.14 5.56 -17.63
N PHE A 116 6.22 4.98 -16.42
CA PHE A 116 5.72 5.65 -15.22
C PHE A 116 6.43 6.99 -14.99
N ASP A 117 7.76 7.04 -15.06
CA ASP A 117 8.51 8.30 -14.89
C ASP A 117 8.15 9.34 -15.96
N GLU A 118 7.94 8.92 -17.22
CA GLU A 118 7.46 9.79 -18.29
C GLU A 118 6.07 10.37 -17.98
N LEU A 119 5.15 9.54 -17.48
CA LEU A 119 3.79 9.96 -17.10
C LEU A 119 3.78 10.87 -15.87
N VAL A 120 4.68 10.65 -14.91
CA VAL A 120 4.90 11.52 -13.76
C VAL A 120 5.39 12.88 -14.23
N ALA A 121 6.40 12.92 -15.10
CA ALA A 121 6.94 14.15 -15.65
C ALA A 121 5.91 14.94 -16.46
N SER A 122 5.01 14.26 -17.18
CA SER A 122 3.92 14.90 -17.93
C SER A 122 2.67 15.20 -17.09
N GLY A 123 2.66 14.87 -15.79
CA GLY A 123 1.49 15.02 -14.91
C GLY A 123 0.27 14.21 -15.36
N SER A 124 0.46 13.16 -16.16
CA SER A 124 -0.60 12.38 -16.82
C SER A 124 -0.86 11.03 -16.15
N VAL A 125 -0.41 10.85 -14.90
CA VAL A 125 -0.60 9.62 -14.14
C VAL A 125 -2.08 9.45 -13.80
N THR A 126 -2.69 8.40 -14.34
CA THR A 126 -4.05 7.97 -14.00
C THR A 126 -4.03 6.65 -13.24
N LEU A 127 -5.10 6.35 -12.50
CA LEU A 127 -5.27 5.10 -11.76
C LEU A 127 -5.06 3.83 -12.62
N PRO A 128 -5.64 3.70 -13.83
CA PRO A 128 -5.41 2.53 -14.67
C PRO A 128 -3.95 2.44 -15.11
N THR A 129 -3.34 3.56 -15.55
CA THR A 129 -1.93 3.55 -15.96
C THR A 129 -0.98 3.16 -14.83
N LEU A 130 -1.24 3.64 -13.60
CA LEU A 130 -0.46 3.27 -12.42
C LEU A 130 -0.59 1.78 -12.12
N ARG A 131 -1.83 1.27 -12.11
CA ARG A 131 -2.10 -0.16 -11.88
C ARG A 131 -1.41 -1.02 -12.93
N ASP A 132 -1.50 -0.64 -14.20
CA ASP A 132 -0.96 -1.44 -15.31
C ASP A 132 0.57 -1.41 -15.31
N CYS A 133 1.20 -0.29 -14.93
CA CYS A 133 2.64 -0.21 -14.71
C CYS A 133 3.09 -1.11 -13.55
N LEU A 134 2.42 -1.07 -12.41
CA LEU A 134 2.73 -1.91 -11.25
C LEU A 134 2.54 -3.41 -11.55
N SER A 135 1.43 -3.77 -12.18
CA SER A 135 1.15 -5.16 -12.58
C SER A 135 2.16 -5.68 -13.59
N SER A 136 2.52 -4.86 -14.59
CA SER A 136 3.51 -5.25 -15.59
C SER A 136 4.90 -5.38 -14.98
N GLN A 137 5.28 -4.49 -14.05
CA GLN A 137 6.55 -4.60 -13.34
C GLN A 137 6.60 -5.84 -12.45
N MET A 138 5.48 -6.19 -11.80
CA MET A 138 5.38 -7.42 -11.02
C MET A 138 5.53 -8.65 -11.91
N LEU A 139 4.94 -8.65 -13.10
CA LEU A 139 5.08 -9.73 -14.09
C LEU A 139 6.52 -9.86 -14.62
N LEU A 140 7.23 -8.75 -14.80
CA LEU A 140 8.65 -8.77 -15.17
C LEU A 140 9.50 -9.34 -14.04
N ALA A 141 9.24 -8.91 -12.79
CA ALA A 141 9.95 -9.42 -11.62
C ALA A 141 9.68 -10.93 -11.41
N SER A 142 8.44 -11.40 -11.61
CA SER A 142 8.05 -12.81 -11.46
C SER A 142 8.70 -13.78 -12.45
N ARG A 143 9.42 -13.28 -13.45
CA ARG A 143 10.27 -14.12 -14.31
C ARG A 143 11.49 -14.67 -13.55
N HIS A 144 11.87 -14.01 -12.46
CA HIS A 144 12.92 -14.47 -11.58
C HIS A 144 12.33 -15.33 -10.45
N ILE A 145 13.02 -16.42 -10.08
CA ILE A 145 12.55 -17.37 -9.06
C ILE A 145 13.35 -17.19 -7.76
N GLY A 146 12.69 -17.40 -6.63
CA GLY A 146 13.32 -17.36 -5.30
C GLY A 146 13.91 -15.99 -4.97
N ASN A 147 15.16 -15.96 -4.49
CA ASN A 147 15.83 -14.71 -4.11
C ASN A 147 16.03 -13.73 -5.29
N GLY A 148 16.04 -14.23 -6.53
CA GLY A 148 16.10 -13.39 -7.73
C GLY A 148 14.86 -12.49 -7.90
N LEU A 149 13.69 -12.93 -7.42
CA LEU A 149 12.46 -12.14 -7.46
C LEU A 149 12.59 -10.88 -6.60
N ILE A 150 13.02 -11.05 -5.35
CA ILE A 150 13.17 -9.95 -4.39
C ILE A 150 14.22 -8.95 -4.90
N GLN A 151 15.32 -9.45 -5.48
CA GLN A 151 16.34 -8.59 -6.05
C GLN A 151 15.80 -7.80 -7.25
N ALA A 152 15.10 -8.46 -8.19
CA ALA A 152 14.47 -7.78 -9.33
C ALA A 152 13.44 -6.72 -8.90
N MET A 153 12.71 -6.97 -7.81
CA MET A 153 11.79 -5.99 -7.23
C MET A 153 12.54 -4.78 -6.64
N LYS A 154 13.65 -5.01 -5.92
CA LYS A 154 14.52 -3.94 -5.39
C LYS A 154 15.15 -3.10 -6.49
N ASP A 155 15.63 -3.74 -7.54
CA ASP A 155 16.30 -3.07 -8.67
C ASP A 155 15.33 -2.18 -9.45
N ALA A 156 14.07 -2.59 -9.57
CA ALA A 156 13.01 -1.81 -10.21
C ALA A 156 12.70 -0.49 -9.49
N ARG A 157 12.89 -0.45 -8.16
CA ARG A 157 12.56 0.69 -7.28
C ARG A 157 11.15 1.25 -7.48
N ALA A 158 10.21 0.37 -7.85
CA ALA A 158 8.85 0.75 -8.21
C ALA A 158 8.10 1.39 -7.03
N GLY A 159 8.30 0.85 -5.82
CA GLY A 159 7.73 1.37 -4.59
C GLY A 159 8.25 2.76 -4.28
N SER A 160 9.57 2.95 -4.29
CA SER A 160 10.22 4.23 -4.07
C SER A 160 9.74 5.33 -5.03
N LYS A 161 9.63 5.01 -6.32
CA LYS A 161 9.18 5.95 -7.35
C LYS A 161 7.73 6.39 -7.13
N VAL A 162 6.83 5.43 -6.90
CA VAL A 162 5.42 5.73 -6.63
C VAL A 162 5.25 6.52 -5.33
N VAL A 163 6.01 6.20 -4.28
CA VAL A 163 5.99 6.95 -3.02
C VAL A 163 6.47 8.39 -3.21
N SER A 164 7.58 8.60 -3.93
CA SER A 164 8.08 9.95 -4.24
C SER A 164 7.05 10.77 -5.01
N TRP A 165 6.42 10.16 -6.01
CA TRP A 165 5.32 10.77 -6.76
C TRP A 165 4.13 11.10 -5.83
N TRP A 166 3.74 10.18 -4.95
CA TRP A 166 2.61 10.37 -4.04
C TRP A 166 2.82 11.54 -3.07
N PHE A 167 4.01 11.66 -2.48
CA PHE A 167 4.35 12.78 -1.61
C PHE A 167 4.44 14.11 -2.37
N ALA A 168 4.89 14.10 -3.63
CA ALA A 168 4.92 15.30 -4.48
C ALA A 168 3.53 15.71 -5.03
N SER A 169 2.55 14.80 -4.98
CA SER A 169 1.21 15.00 -5.55
C SER A 169 0.27 15.77 -4.62
N ASP A 170 -0.80 16.32 -5.20
CA ASP A 170 -1.91 16.96 -4.49
C ASP A 170 -2.84 15.93 -3.82
N SER A 171 -3.73 16.42 -2.95
CA SER A 171 -4.62 15.57 -2.15
C SER A 171 -5.53 14.68 -3.00
N ALA A 172 -6.08 15.18 -4.12
CA ALA A 172 -6.98 14.39 -4.97
C ALA A 172 -6.24 13.21 -5.63
N THR A 173 -5.02 13.45 -6.09
CA THR A 173 -4.15 12.40 -6.65
C THR A 173 -3.70 11.41 -5.59
N ARG A 174 -3.46 11.85 -4.35
CA ARG A 174 -3.15 10.94 -3.22
C ARG A 174 -4.32 10.03 -2.89
N GLN A 175 -5.56 10.54 -2.90
CA GLN A 175 -6.77 9.72 -2.70
C GLN A 175 -6.95 8.69 -3.82
N MET A 176 -6.55 9.01 -5.05
CA MET A 176 -6.68 8.11 -6.20
C MET A 176 -5.94 6.78 -5.99
N LEU A 177 -4.76 6.79 -5.35
CA LEU A 177 -4.03 5.57 -5.01
C LEU A 177 -4.88 4.60 -4.17
N PHE A 178 -5.53 5.11 -3.12
CA PHE A 178 -6.30 4.30 -2.18
C PHE A 178 -7.65 3.80 -2.74
N LYS A 179 -8.09 4.33 -3.89
CA LYS A 179 -9.28 3.83 -4.59
C LYS A 179 -9.06 2.48 -5.29
N SER A 180 -7.81 2.11 -5.60
CA SER A 180 -7.51 0.82 -6.24
C SER A 180 -6.84 -0.15 -5.28
N ARG A 181 -7.60 -1.17 -4.88
CA ARG A 181 -7.07 -2.29 -4.08
C ARG A 181 -5.94 -3.03 -4.82
N ALA A 182 -6.09 -3.25 -6.12
CA ALA A 182 -5.08 -3.96 -6.91
C ALA A 182 -3.74 -3.19 -6.97
N ALA A 183 -3.81 -1.87 -7.14
CA ALA A 183 -2.61 -1.03 -7.15
C ALA A 183 -1.95 -0.99 -5.78
N THR A 184 -2.71 -0.78 -4.71
CA THR A 184 -2.16 -0.76 -3.33
C THR A 184 -1.58 -2.11 -2.92
N THR A 185 -2.24 -3.22 -3.20
CA THR A 185 -1.70 -4.56 -2.95
C THR A 185 -0.37 -4.79 -3.66
N THR A 186 -0.26 -4.41 -4.94
CA THR A 186 0.99 -4.58 -5.71
C THR A 186 2.08 -3.64 -5.22
N LEU A 187 1.73 -2.39 -4.89
CA LEU A 187 2.65 -1.40 -4.37
C LEU A 187 3.27 -1.82 -3.03
N VAL A 188 2.46 -2.33 -2.11
CA VAL A 188 2.95 -2.77 -0.78
C VAL A 188 3.96 -3.91 -0.92
N LYS A 189 3.78 -4.83 -1.88
CA LYS A 189 4.78 -5.88 -2.17
C LYS A 189 6.14 -5.28 -2.55
N PHE A 190 6.16 -4.27 -3.43
CA PHE A 190 7.39 -3.56 -3.77
C PHE A 190 7.99 -2.82 -2.59
N LEU A 191 7.17 -2.13 -1.78
CA LEU A 191 7.65 -1.41 -0.60
C LEU A 191 8.30 -2.32 0.43
N VAL A 192 7.71 -3.49 0.68
CA VAL A 192 8.28 -4.50 1.57
C VAL A 192 9.59 -5.05 1.00
N ALA A 193 9.60 -5.44 -0.28
CA ALA A 193 10.82 -5.92 -0.94
C ALA A 193 11.95 -4.88 -0.89
N GLU A 194 11.62 -3.58 -1.02
CA GLU A 194 12.57 -2.47 -0.94
C GLU A 194 12.97 -2.08 0.49
N GLY A 195 12.39 -2.69 1.54
CA GLY A 195 12.67 -2.33 2.94
C GLY A 195 12.10 -0.97 3.36
N ARG A 196 10.99 -0.55 2.76
CA ARG A 196 10.29 0.73 3.02
C ARG A 196 8.98 0.55 3.79
N GLN A 197 8.92 -0.41 4.71
CA GLN A 197 7.75 -0.67 5.55
C GLN A 197 7.29 0.55 6.33
N GLY A 198 8.24 1.40 6.77
CA GLY A 198 7.94 2.63 7.49
C GLY A 198 6.93 3.53 6.79
N VAL A 199 6.99 3.61 5.45
CA VAL A 199 6.03 4.40 4.65
C VAL A 199 4.61 3.83 4.76
N VAL A 200 4.47 2.49 4.76
CA VAL A 200 3.18 1.83 4.90
C VAL A 200 2.62 2.06 6.31
N LEU A 201 3.47 2.01 7.34
CA LEU A 201 3.09 2.32 8.72
C LEU A 201 2.65 3.79 8.88
N ASP A 202 3.33 4.71 8.21
CA ASP A 202 2.95 6.12 8.19
C ASP A 202 1.60 6.34 7.49
N TRP A 203 1.34 5.63 6.38
CA TRP A 203 0.02 5.63 5.75
C TRP A 203 -1.06 5.04 6.65
N LEU A 204 -0.79 3.97 7.39
CA LEU A 204 -1.72 3.44 8.40
C LEU A 204 -2.01 4.49 9.48
N ARG A 205 -1.00 5.23 9.95
CA ARG A 205 -1.18 6.32 10.92
C ARG A 205 -2.02 7.47 10.35
N MET A 206 -1.78 7.86 9.11
CA MET A 206 -2.57 8.87 8.38
C MET A 206 -4.04 8.44 8.25
N LEU A 207 -4.29 7.21 7.81
CA LEU A 207 -5.63 6.64 7.68
C LEU A 207 -6.34 6.54 9.03
N ALA A 208 -5.63 6.21 10.11
CA ALA A 208 -6.19 6.20 11.47
C ALA A 208 -6.57 7.58 12.02
N ASN A 209 -5.99 8.64 11.46
CA ASN A 209 -6.36 10.03 11.76
C ASN A 209 -7.37 10.60 10.75
N HIS A 210 -7.83 9.77 9.80
CA HIS A 210 -8.71 10.16 8.70
C HIS A 210 -8.13 11.28 7.80
N ASP A 211 -6.81 11.46 7.81
CA ASP A 211 -6.13 12.54 7.09
C ASP A 211 -4.89 12.03 6.36
N ILE A 212 -4.94 12.07 5.02
CA ILE A 212 -3.81 11.70 4.15
C ILE A 212 -2.92 12.90 3.76
N GLY A 213 -3.16 14.05 4.39
CA GLY A 213 -2.44 15.29 4.21
C GLY A 213 -2.79 16.06 2.93
N GLY A 214 -2.35 17.31 2.87
CA GLY A 214 -2.64 18.24 1.77
C GLY A 214 -3.92 19.07 2.00
N ARG A 215 -4.21 20.00 1.09
CA ARG A 215 -5.45 20.80 1.15
C ARG A 215 -6.64 19.87 0.84
N ASN A 216 -7.51 19.61 1.80
CA ASN A 216 -8.62 18.65 1.74
C ASN A 216 -8.21 17.16 1.74
N GLY A 217 -7.20 16.79 2.54
CA GLY A 217 -6.79 15.39 2.77
C GLY A 217 -7.72 14.55 3.65
N GLN A 218 -8.83 15.13 4.12
CA GLN A 218 -9.78 14.46 5.01
C GLN A 218 -10.57 13.38 4.26
N LEU A 219 -10.63 12.19 4.84
CA LEU A 219 -11.37 11.04 4.34
C LEU A 219 -12.57 10.75 5.24
N PRO A 220 -13.71 10.29 4.68
CA PRO A 220 -14.77 9.73 5.51
C PRO A 220 -14.26 8.56 6.34
N GLU A 221 -14.59 8.54 7.62
CA GLU A 221 -14.12 7.53 8.60
C GLU A 221 -14.28 6.09 8.09
N LYS A 222 -15.47 5.74 7.56
CA LYS A 222 -15.74 4.40 7.02
C LYS A 222 -14.78 4.01 5.89
N ILE A 223 -14.46 4.95 5.01
CA ILE A 223 -13.55 4.70 3.88
C ILE A 223 -12.12 4.55 4.41
N ALA A 224 -11.71 5.42 5.33
CA ALA A 224 -10.38 5.35 5.94
C ALA A 224 -10.15 4.03 6.68
N GLN A 225 -11.12 3.58 7.49
CA GLN A 225 -11.08 2.29 8.18
C GLN A 225 -11.04 1.10 7.21
N GLN A 226 -11.84 1.14 6.13
CA GLN A 226 -11.81 0.08 5.11
C GLN A 226 -10.45 -0.01 4.40
N VAL A 227 -9.88 1.13 4.00
CA VAL A 227 -8.55 1.18 3.37
C VAL A 227 -7.48 0.75 4.35
N PHE A 228 -7.58 1.15 5.62
CA PHE A 228 -6.67 0.75 6.68
C PHE A 228 -6.63 -0.78 6.84
N GLY A 229 -7.79 -1.42 6.98
CA GLY A 229 -7.86 -2.87 7.16
C GLY A 229 -7.24 -3.63 5.97
N HIS A 230 -7.55 -3.19 4.75
CA HIS A 230 -6.93 -3.76 3.55
C HIS A 230 -5.42 -3.53 3.50
N LEU A 231 -4.95 -2.34 3.86
CA LEU A 231 -3.53 -2.01 3.85
C LEU A 231 -2.75 -2.82 4.88
N LEU A 232 -3.32 -3.04 6.07
CA LEU A 232 -2.73 -3.87 7.11
C LEU A 232 -2.61 -5.34 6.69
N VAL A 233 -3.67 -5.91 6.10
CA VAL A 233 -3.62 -7.26 5.52
C VAL A 233 -2.53 -7.34 4.44
N ASN A 234 -2.50 -6.37 3.51
CA ASN A 234 -1.49 -6.33 2.46
C ASN A 234 -0.06 -6.26 3.02
N LEU A 235 0.17 -5.48 4.10
CA LEU A 235 1.48 -5.37 4.75
C LEU A 235 1.91 -6.71 5.35
N VAL A 236 1.02 -7.33 6.13
CA VAL A 236 1.27 -8.65 6.73
C VAL A 236 1.57 -9.70 5.67
N THR A 237 0.73 -9.80 4.63
CA THR A 237 0.91 -10.77 3.54
C THR A 237 2.22 -10.52 2.79
N ALA A 238 2.55 -9.25 2.50
CA ALA A 238 3.77 -8.91 1.80
C ALA A 238 5.02 -9.20 2.63
N GLU A 239 5.00 -8.96 3.95
CA GLU A 239 6.12 -9.28 4.85
C GLU A 239 6.41 -10.78 4.91
N ILE A 240 5.36 -11.60 4.97
CA ILE A 240 5.49 -13.05 5.01
C ILE A 240 6.09 -13.61 3.70
N GLN A 241 5.75 -13.01 2.56
CA GLN A 241 6.13 -13.51 1.23
C GLN A 241 7.43 -12.92 0.68
N TYR A 242 7.66 -11.61 0.87
CA TYR A 242 8.73 -10.86 0.21
C TYR A 242 9.67 -10.16 1.20
N GLY A 243 9.29 -10.07 2.48
CA GLY A 243 10.00 -9.34 3.51
C GLY A 243 10.88 -10.24 4.38
N GLN A 244 10.95 -9.90 5.67
CA GLN A 244 11.77 -10.64 6.65
C GLN A 244 11.01 -11.79 7.31
N GLY A 245 9.82 -12.12 6.81
CA GLY A 245 9.05 -13.28 7.25
C GLY A 245 8.05 -12.98 8.36
N LEU A 246 7.62 -14.06 9.03
CA LEU A 246 6.44 -14.09 9.89
C LEU A 246 6.59 -13.31 11.20
N SER A 247 7.80 -13.30 11.77
CA SER A 247 8.10 -12.60 13.03
C SER A 247 7.94 -11.09 12.91
N LEU A 248 8.41 -10.50 11.80
CA LEU A 248 8.28 -9.07 11.54
C LEU A 248 6.84 -8.68 11.17
N ALA A 249 6.15 -9.52 10.39
CA ALA A 249 4.73 -9.34 10.10
C ALA A 249 3.89 -9.28 11.38
N MET A 250 4.13 -10.20 12.32
CA MET A 250 3.46 -10.23 13.63
C MET A 250 3.79 -8.98 14.45
N ARG A 251 5.05 -8.52 14.44
CA ARG A 251 5.46 -7.28 15.13
C ARG A 251 4.71 -6.06 14.61
N TYR A 252 4.61 -5.88 13.30
CA TYR A 252 3.88 -4.74 12.73
C TYR A 252 2.38 -4.81 13.02
N TYR A 253 1.80 -6.01 13.00
CA TYR A 253 0.40 -6.20 13.41
C TYR A 253 0.18 -5.78 14.86
N LEU A 254 0.98 -6.28 15.80
CA LEU A 254 0.89 -5.96 17.22
C LEU A 254 1.09 -4.46 17.50
N GLN A 255 2.10 -3.86 16.88
CA GLN A 255 2.34 -2.42 17.01
C GLN A 255 1.14 -1.59 16.51
N THR A 256 0.52 -2.03 15.42
CA THR A 256 -0.66 -1.37 14.84
C THR A 256 -1.87 -1.53 15.76
N CYS A 257 -2.13 -2.74 16.27
CA CYS A 257 -3.20 -2.99 17.23
C CYS A 257 -3.02 -2.16 18.50
N LYS A 258 -1.81 -2.12 19.08
CA LYS A 258 -1.52 -1.30 20.26
C LYS A 258 -1.80 0.19 20.02
N SER A 259 -1.35 0.71 18.88
CA SER A 259 -1.51 2.13 18.56
C SER A 259 -2.98 2.54 18.37
N GLN A 260 -3.84 1.65 17.88
CA GLN A 260 -5.26 1.97 17.62
C GLN A 260 -6.18 1.59 18.78
N MET A 261 -5.92 0.48 19.47
CA MET A 261 -6.77 0.01 20.56
C MET A 261 -6.54 0.77 21.88
N PHE A 262 -5.37 1.41 22.06
CA PHE A 262 -4.99 2.10 23.30
C PHE A 262 -4.73 3.60 23.11
N LYS A 263 -5.23 4.20 22.03
CA LYS A 263 -4.98 5.61 21.68
C LYS A 263 -5.33 6.59 22.80
N ASP A 264 -6.29 6.24 23.66
CA ASP A 264 -6.76 7.06 24.80
C ASP A 264 -6.53 6.43 26.19
N ASN A 265 -5.63 5.42 26.31
CA ASN A 265 -5.19 4.77 27.57
C ASN A 265 -6.26 4.22 28.55
N VAL A 266 -7.57 4.33 28.26
CA VAL A 266 -8.61 4.00 29.27
C VAL A 266 -9.71 3.05 28.75
N VAL A 267 -9.98 2.96 27.44
CA VAL A 267 -11.07 2.10 26.91
C VAL A 267 -10.67 1.40 25.62
N LEU A 268 -10.97 0.11 25.51
CA LEU A 268 -10.84 -0.67 24.27
C LEU A 268 -11.80 -0.11 23.22
N ASN A 269 -11.28 0.47 22.15
CA ASN A 269 -12.10 0.95 21.05
C ASN A 269 -12.53 -0.21 20.13
N LEU A 270 -13.64 -0.87 20.47
CA LEU A 270 -14.21 -2.02 19.74
C LEU A 270 -14.60 -1.69 18.29
N SER A 271 -14.73 -0.41 17.89
CA SER A 271 -14.99 -0.04 16.49
C SER A 271 -13.89 -0.48 15.52
N TRP A 272 -12.67 -0.69 16.03
CA TRP A 272 -11.52 -1.18 15.26
C TRP A 272 -11.47 -2.70 15.13
N GLN A 273 -12.33 -3.43 15.84
CA GLN A 273 -12.41 -4.88 15.77
C GLN A 273 -12.57 -5.41 14.33
N PRO A 274 -13.57 -4.99 13.54
CA PRO A 274 -13.74 -5.48 12.17
C PRO A 274 -12.59 -5.07 11.23
N VAL A 275 -11.81 -4.05 11.59
CA VAL A 275 -10.70 -3.52 10.80
C VAL A 275 -9.41 -4.32 11.05
N LEU A 276 -9.16 -4.71 12.31
CA LEU A 276 -7.93 -5.38 12.73
C LEU A 276 -8.02 -6.91 12.64
N LEU A 277 -9.23 -7.48 12.83
CA LEU A 277 -9.42 -8.93 12.85
C LEU A 277 -8.97 -9.64 11.56
N PRO A 278 -9.22 -9.14 10.33
CA PRO A 278 -8.82 -9.84 9.11
C PRO A 278 -7.30 -10.07 8.99
N ALA A 279 -6.49 -9.11 9.43
CA ALA A 279 -5.03 -9.26 9.44
C ALA A 279 -4.58 -10.28 10.49
N GLY A 280 -5.26 -10.33 11.64
CA GLY A 280 -5.07 -11.35 12.67
C GLY A 280 -5.39 -12.75 12.13
N VAL A 281 -6.52 -12.93 11.45
CA VAL A 281 -6.90 -14.19 10.79
C VAL A 281 -5.85 -14.64 9.79
N HIS A 282 -5.40 -13.73 8.91
CA HIS A 282 -4.38 -14.06 7.92
C HIS A 282 -3.05 -14.49 8.56
N LEU A 283 -2.63 -13.87 9.68
CA LEU A 283 -1.45 -14.31 10.43
C LEU A 283 -1.61 -15.74 10.95
N CYS A 284 -2.76 -16.06 11.55
CA CYS A 284 -3.07 -17.39 12.04
C CYS A 284 -3.05 -18.43 10.91
N GLU A 285 -3.74 -18.16 9.79
CA GLU A 285 -3.73 -19.07 8.63
C GLU A 285 -2.32 -19.26 8.05
N SER A 286 -1.51 -18.21 8.02
CA SER A 286 -0.12 -18.29 7.56
C SER A 286 0.77 -19.11 8.50
N LEU A 287 0.49 -19.07 9.81
CA LEU A 287 1.15 -19.93 10.81
C LEU A 287 0.80 -21.40 10.60
N MET A 288 -0.47 -21.70 10.39
CA MET A 288 -0.98 -23.06 10.15
C MET A 288 -0.37 -23.69 8.89
N GLN A 289 -0.11 -22.88 7.87
CA GLN A 289 0.52 -23.31 6.62
C GLN A 289 2.05 -23.34 6.70
N SER A 290 2.65 -22.77 7.75
CA SER A 290 4.11 -22.70 7.90
C SER A 290 4.67 -24.01 8.45
N SER A 291 5.81 -24.44 7.90
CA SER A 291 6.54 -25.61 8.43
C SER A 291 6.96 -25.38 9.90
N PRO A 292 6.98 -26.42 10.76
CA PRO A 292 7.39 -26.31 12.17
C PRO A 292 8.78 -25.67 12.39
N SER A 293 9.65 -25.71 11.39
CA SER A 293 10.97 -25.06 11.44
C SER A 293 10.87 -23.53 11.39
N ARG A 294 9.87 -22.99 10.68
CA ARG A 294 9.65 -21.54 10.50
C ARG A 294 8.91 -20.92 11.68
N SER A 295 8.11 -21.71 12.39
CA SER A 295 7.45 -21.28 13.63
C SER A 295 8.41 -21.21 14.82
N LYS A 296 9.50 -21.99 14.82
CA LYS A 296 10.56 -21.92 15.85
C LYS A 296 11.33 -20.59 15.88
N GLU A 297 11.32 -19.82 14.79
CA GLU A 297 11.92 -18.48 14.75
C GLU A 297 11.05 -17.41 15.45
N LEU A 298 9.81 -17.75 15.83
CA LEU A 298 8.94 -16.82 16.55
C LEU A 298 9.28 -16.79 18.04
N ASN A 299 9.45 -15.57 18.54
CA ASN A 299 9.56 -15.33 19.97
C ASN A 299 8.23 -15.66 20.66
N GLY A 300 8.24 -16.61 21.61
CA GLY A 300 7.06 -17.00 22.38
C GLY A 300 6.34 -15.83 23.06
N ALA A 301 7.07 -14.83 23.56
CA ALA A 301 6.47 -13.66 24.19
C ALA A 301 5.63 -12.82 23.20
N MET A 302 6.07 -12.68 21.96
CA MET A 302 5.32 -12.00 20.90
C MET A 302 4.04 -12.76 20.55
N TYR A 303 4.12 -14.09 20.58
CA TYR A 303 2.98 -14.96 20.31
C TYR A 303 1.94 -14.88 21.43
N SER A 304 2.38 -14.88 22.70
CA SER A 304 1.48 -14.69 23.84
C SER A 304 0.78 -13.32 23.78
N GLU A 305 1.50 -12.26 23.42
CA GLU A 305 0.92 -10.93 23.20
C GLU A 305 -0.13 -10.95 22.07
N TYR A 306 0.14 -11.69 20.99
CA TYR A 306 -0.82 -11.88 19.91
C TYR A 306 -2.09 -12.59 20.37
N ILE A 307 -1.98 -13.67 21.16
CA ILE A 307 -3.16 -14.32 21.76
C ILE A 307 -3.94 -13.34 22.65
N GLU A 308 -3.26 -12.52 23.45
CA GLU A 308 -3.91 -11.51 24.30
C GLU A 308 -4.66 -10.45 23.48
N VAL A 309 -4.10 -10.00 22.37
CA VAL A 309 -4.78 -9.08 21.44
C VAL A 309 -5.99 -9.76 20.81
N LEU A 310 -5.87 -11.03 20.41
CA LEU A 310 -6.98 -11.80 19.86
C LEU A 310 -8.10 -12.05 20.86
N SER A 311 -7.79 -12.30 22.14
CA SER A 311 -8.83 -12.51 23.16
C SER A 311 -9.67 -11.27 23.39
N LYS A 312 -9.07 -10.08 23.25
CA LYS A 312 -9.78 -8.79 23.30
C LYS A 312 -10.57 -8.52 22.02
N LEU A 313 -10.05 -8.92 20.86
CA LEU A 313 -10.69 -8.68 19.56
C LEU A 313 -11.79 -9.69 19.24
N ALA A 314 -11.70 -10.94 19.69
CA ALA A 314 -12.60 -12.00 19.27
C ALA A 314 -12.67 -13.13 20.32
N PRO A 315 -13.26 -12.84 21.51
CA PRO A 315 -13.19 -13.73 22.68
C PRO A 315 -13.82 -15.11 22.46
N ASN A 316 -14.85 -15.22 21.62
CA ASN A 316 -15.57 -16.47 21.36
C ASN A 316 -15.30 -17.02 19.96
N SER A 317 -14.17 -16.66 19.35
CA SER A 317 -13.86 -17.08 17.99
C SER A 317 -13.10 -18.40 17.95
N CYS A 318 -13.37 -19.19 16.91
CA CYS A 318 -12.58 -20.39 16.60
C CYS A 318 -11.08 -20.06 16.42
N LEU A 319 -10.78 -18.84 15.97
CA LEU A 319 -9.41 -18.36 15.86
C LEU A 319 -8.69 -18.28 17.21
N LEU A 320 -9.36 -17.78 18.26
CA LEU A 320 -8.77 -17.76 19.60
C LEU A 320 -8.57 -19.17 20.15
N ALA A 321 -9.48 -20.09 19.83
CA ALA A 321 -9.38 -21.49 20.23
C ALA A 321 -8.25 -22.25 19.52
N THR A 322 -7.94 -21.87 18.27
CA THR A 322 -6.90 -22.52 17.45
C THR A 322 -5.51 -21.93 17.64
N ALA A 323 -5.38 -20.63 17.96
CA ALA A 323 -4.07 -19.99 18.11
C ALA A 323 -3.14 -20.68 19.14
N PRO A 324 -3.59 -21.11 20.34
CA PRO A 324 -2.74 -21.79 21.31
C PRO A 324 -2.10 -23.10 20.81
N LEU A 325 -2.70 -23.77 19.82
CA LEU A 325 -2.14 -24.99 19.21
C LEU A 325 -0.78 -24.74 18.56
N TYR A 326 -0.57 -23.54 18.02
CA TYR A 326 0.63 -23.17 17.26
C TYR A 326 1.62 -22.35 18.08
N HIS A 327 1.49 -22.34 19.41
CA HIS A 327 2.44 -21.63 20.28
C HIS A 327 3.84 -22.25 20.15
N PRO A 328 4.90 -21.46 19.85
CA PRO A 328 6.22 -21.99 19.51
C PRO A 328 6.92 -22.71 20.67
N THR A 329 6.58 -22.39 21.92
CA THR A 329 7.21 -22.99 23.13
C THR A 329 6.29 -23.94 23.92
N HIS A 330 4.97 -23.77 23.84
CA HIS A 330 4.00 -24.46 24.69
C HIS A 330 2.68 -24.65 23.95
N PRO A 331 2.61 -25.57 22.97
CA PRO A 331 1.37 -25.83 22.25
C PRO A 331 0.31 -26.36 23.23
N ASP A 332 -0.88 -25.73 23.24
CA ASP A 332 -2.00 -26.13 24.09
C ASP A 332 -3.23 -26.46 23.26
N VAL A 333 -3.79 -27.65 23.50
CA VAL A 333 -4.93 -28.22 22.77
C VAL A 333 -6.25 -27.99 23.50
N LYS A 334 -6.23 -27.69 24.81
CA LYS A 334 -7.46 -27.57 25.60
C LYS A 334 -8.43 -26.50 25.08
N PRO A 335 -7.99 -25.27 24.73
CA PRO A 335 -8.90 -24.23 24.25
C PRO A 335 -9.63 -24.64 22.96
N PHE A 336 -9.00 -25.47 22.13
CA PHE A 336 -9.62 -26.01 20.93
C PHE A 336 -10.68 -27.07 21.22
N LEU A 337 -10.41 -27.98 22.16
CA LEU A 337 -11.38 -28.99 22.58
C LEU A 337 -12.61 -28.36 23.25
N ASP A 338 -12.38 -27.40 24.16
CA ASP A 338 -13.47 -26.68 24.82
C ASP A 338 -14.36 -25.95 23.78
N PHE A 339 -13.74 -25.37 22.74
CA PHE A 339 -14.49 -24.76 21.65
C PHE A 339 -15.29 -25.79 20.84
N VAL A 340 -14.71 -26.95 20.53
CA VAL A 340 -15.40 -28.06 19.84
C VAL A 340 -16.63 -28.52 20.64
N ASP A 341 -16.54 -28.59 21.97
CA ASP A 341 -17.66 -28.97 22.84
C ASP A 341 -18.81 -27.95 22.81
N THR A 342 -18.49 -26.67 22.57
CA THR A 342 -19.51 -25.62 22.42
C THR A 342 -20.17 -25.58 21.03
N LEU A 343 -19.65 -26.30 20.04
CA LEU A 343 -20.19 -26.28 18.67
C LEU A 343 -21.43 -27.19 18.55
N PRO A 344 -22.53 -26.70 17.94
CA PRO A 344 -23.66 -27.57 17.63
C PRO A 344 -23.29 -28.59 16.54
N PRO A 345 -23.71 -29.86 16.66
CA PRO A 345 -23.39 -30.90 15.69
C PRO A 345 -23.96 -30.53 14.31
N GLY A 346 -23.08 -30.46 13.29
CA GLY A 346 -23.46 -30.26 11.89
C GLY A 346 -23.48 -28.81 11.37
N ARG A 347 -22.95 -27.83 12.11
CA ARG A 347 -22.89 -26.40 11.67
C ARG A 347 -21.50 -25.76 11.78
N VAL A 348 -20.45 -26.49 11.42
CA VAL A 348 -19.09 -25.92 11.38
C VAL A 348 -18.99 -24.73 10.42
N ASP A 349 -19.70 -24.78 9.29
CA ASP A 349 -19.62 -23.79 8.21
C ASP A 349 -20.19 -22.40 8.59
N SER A 350 -21.18 -22.33 9.48
CA SER A 350 -21.79 -21.05 9.89
C SER A 350 -21.20 -20.46 11.18
N SER A 351 -20.57 -21.28 12.02
CA SER A 351 -20.21 -20.89 13.40
C SER A 351 -18.74 -20.51 13.58
N THR A 352 -17.84 -20.95 12.69
CA THR A 352 -16.40 -20.89 12.96
C THR A 352 -15.72 -19.61 12.50
N GLY A 353 -16.28 -18.87 11.52
CA GLY A 353 -15.68 -17.63 10.97
C GLY A 353 -14.34 -17.83 10.24
N LEU A 354 -13.68 -18.97 10.42
CA LEU A 354 -12.55 -19.49 9.67
C LEU A 354 -13.05 -20.31 8.47
N LYS A 355 -12.21 -20.46 7.45
CA LYS A 355 -12.48 -21.43 6.38
C LYS A 355 -12.57 -22.83 6.98
N ARG A 356 -13.55 -23.63 6.55
CA ARG A 356 -13.71 -25.04 6.96
C ARG A 356 -12.41 -25.83 6.85
N GLU A 357 -11.64 -25.60 5.78
CA GLU A 357 -10.33 -26.21 5.55
C GLU A 357 -9.34 -25.89 6.67
N SER A 358 -9.26 -24.62 7.09
CA SER A 358 -8.42 -24.19 8.21
C SER A 358 -8.85 -24.87 9.51
N PHE A 359 -10.16 -24.92 9.80
CA PHE A 359 -10.67 -25.61 10.99
C PHE A 359 -10.31 -27.10 11.00
N VAL A 360 -10.51 -27.80 9.89
CA VAL A 360 -10.18 -29.21 9.75
C VAL A 360 -8.68 -29.43 9.92
N ARG A 361 -7.83 -28.60 9.30
CA ARG A 361 -6.36 -28.66 9.48
C ARG A 361 -5.96 -28.49 10.94
N ALA A 362 -6.52 -27.50 11.62
CA ALA A 362 -6.28 -27.31 13.05
C ALA A 362 -6.74 -28.51 13.89
N GLY A 363 -7.84 -29.15 13.52
CA GLY A 363 -8.28 -30.40 14.15
C GLY A 363 -7.27 -31.54 13.99
N PHE A 364 -6.68 -31.69 12.80
CA PHE A 364 -5.63 -32.69 12.56
C PHE A 364 -4.34 -32.39 13.31
N ASP A 365 -3.92 -31.13 13.36
CA ASP A 365 -2.74 -30.73 14.11
C ASP A 365 -2.96 -30.89 15.63
N ALA A 366 -4.17 -30.62 16.12
CA ALA A 366 -4.58 -30.94 17.48
C ALA A 366 -4.54 -32.44 17.77
N LEU A 367 -5.02 -33.30 16.85
CA LEU A 367 -4.92 -34.75 16.99
C LEU A 367 -3.48 -35.22 17.14
N ARG A 368 -2.57 -34.73 16.28
CA ARG A 368 -1.14 -35.05 16.37
C ARG A 368 -0.55 -34.68 17.72
N LEU A 369 -0.84 -33.47 18.21
CA LEU A 369 -0.39 -33.02 19.53
C LEU A 369 -0.95 -33.87 20.67
N LEU A 370 -2.20 -34.34 20.58
CA LEU A 370 -2.81 -35.21 21.60
C LEU A 370 -2.23 -36.63 21.58
N VAL A 371 -1.88 -37.14 20.40
CA VAL A 371 -1.18 -38.42 20.23
C VAL A 371 0.22 -38.33 20.84
N ASP A 372 0.97 -37.27 20.54
CA ASP A 372 2.30 -37.01 21.12
C ASP A 372 2.25 -36.87 22.65
N GLN A 373 1.12 -36.42 23.21
CA GLN A 373 0.86 -36.28 24.65
C GLN A 373 0.26 -37.54 25.32
N ASP A 374 0.08 -38.65 24.59
CA ASP A 374 -0.57 -39.91 25.02
C ASP A 374 -1.98 -39.74 25.64
N LYS A 375 -2.75 -38.73 25.18
CA LYS A 375 -4.12 -38.46 25.66
C LYS A 375 -5.18 -39.23 24.87
N ARG A 376 -5.18 -40.55 24.98
CA ARG A 376 -6.00 -41.46 24.15
C ARG A 376 -7.50 -41.18 24.14
N ARG A 377 -8.07 -40.73 25.28
CA ARG A 377 -9.52 -40.41 25.36
C ARG A 377 -9.88 -39.22 24.48
N ASP A 378 -9.07 -38.16 24.54
CA ASP A 378 -9.29 -36.92 23.80
C ASP A 378 -9.03 -37.11 22.31
N VAL A 379 -8.05 -37.96 21.95
CA VAL A 379 -7.80 -38.38 20.55
C VAL A 379 -9.03 -39.06 19.95
N LEU A 380 -9.60 -40.06 20.64
CA LEU A 380 -10.77 -40.79 20.14
C LEU A 380 -12.00 -39.87 20.01
N TYR A 381 -12.16 -38.94 20.94
CA TYR A 381 -13.24 -37.96 20.90
C TYR A 381 -13.12 -37.03 19.69
N LEU A 382 -11.96 -36.38 19.54
CA LEU A 382 -11.74 -35.42 18.46
C LEU A 382 -11.73 -36.10 17.08
N ALA A 383 -11.19 -37.32 16.96
CA ALA A 383 -11.20 -38.07 15.71
C ALA A 383 -12.63 -38.39 15.25
N ARG A 384 -13.51 -38.81 16.18
CA ARG A 384 -14.94 -39.05 15.88
C ARG A 384 -15.65 -37.76 15.47
N PHE A 385 -15.37 -36.66 16.16
CA PHE A 385 -15.94 -35.36 15.82
C PHE A 385 -15.53 -34.94 14.40
N LEU A 386 -14.25 -35.03 14.04
CA LEU A 386 -13.76 -34.69 12.70
C LEU A 386 -14.32 -35.62 11.61
N GLN A 387 -14.46 -36.92 11.89
CA GLN A 387 -15.12 -37.88 10.99
C GLN A 387 -16.57 -37.50 10.69
N GLN A 388 -17.33 -37.04 11.68
CA GLN A 388 -18.71 -36.59 11.50
C GLN A 388 -18.82 -35.26 10.72
N GLN A 389 -17.75 -34.46 10.67
CA GLN A 389 -17.71 -33.17 9.96
C GLN A 389 -17.11 -33.27 8.55
N LEU A 390 -16.55 -34.42 8.16
CA LEU A 390 -16.11 -34.68 6.79
C LEU A 390 -17.34 -34.89 5.89
N PRO A 391 -17.45 -34.18 4.75
CA PRO A 391 -18.59 -34.39 3.85
C PRO A 391 -18.51 -35.80 3.26
N GLU A 392 -19.66 -36.49 3.24
CA GLU A 392 -19.84 -37.74 2.52
C GLU A 392 -19.27 -37.60 1.11
N LYS A 393 -18.55 -38.65 0.69
CA LYS A 393 -17.87 -38.77 -0.59
C LYS A 393 -18.79 -38.25 -1.70
N PRO A 394 -18.41 -37.21 -2.48
CA PRO A 394 -19.24 -36.80 -3.60
C PRO A 394 -19.29 -37.97 -4.57
N ASP A 395 -20.49 -38.48 -4.83
CA ASP A 395 -20.73 -39.45 -5.87
C ASP A 395 -20.11 -38.95 -7.18
N SER A 396 -19.35 -39.84 -7.81
CA SER A 396 -18.59 -39.57 -9.01
C SER A 396 -19.52 -39.20 -10.16
N ALA A 397 -19.79 -37.91 -10.37
CA ALA A 397 -20.40 -37.46 -11.61
C ALA A 397 -20.03 -36.03 -12.03
N ASN A 398 -19.57 -35.13 -11.16
CA ASN A 398 -19.32 -33.74 -11.53
C ASN A 398 -18.04 -33.18 -10.90
N ALA A 399 -16.87 -33.67 -11.32
CA ALA A 399 -15.59 -33.03 -10.99
C ALA A 399 -15.25 -32.00 -12.07
N SER A 400 -15.56 -30.74 -11.80
CA SER A 400 -14.96 -29.60 -12.51
C SER A 400 -13.53 -29.38 -11.98
N ASN A 401 -12.61 -29.02 -12.89
CA ASN A 401 -11.15 -28.98 -12.75
C ASN A 401 -10.56 -28.01 -11.70
N SER A 402 -11.31 -27.60 -10.66
CA SER A 402 -10.78 -26.76 -9.56
C SER A 402 -10.45 -27.53 -8.27
N ASN A 403 -10.84 -28.81 -8.16
CA ASN A 403 -10.74 -29.59 -6.92
C ASN A 403 -9.51 -30.51 -6.81
N HIS A 404 -8.60 -30.51 -7.78
CA HIS A 404 -7.51 -31.50 -7.77
C HIS A 404 -6.52 -31.29 -6.61
N GLY A 405 -6.25 -30.05 -6.21
CA GLY A 405 -5.37 -29.76 -5.06
C GLY A 405 -6.01 -30.09 -3.71
N ALA A 406 -7.32 -29.84 -3.56
CA ALA A 406 -8.07 -30.17 -2.35
C ALA A 406 -8.25 -31.68 -2.16
N TYR A 407 -8.28 -32.46 -3.25
CA TYR A 407 -8.34 -33.92 -3.19
C TYR A 407 -7.00 -34.54 -2.77
N THR A 408 -5.89 -34.04 -3.29
CA THR A 408 -4.54 -34.52 -2.91
C THR A 408 -4.19 -34.17 -1.46
N GLU A 409 -4.53 -32.97 -0.99
CA GLU A 409 -4.30 -32.58 0.41
C GLU A 409 -5.26 -33.36 1.35
N ARG A 410 -6.45 -33.74 0.88
CA ARG A 410 -7.39 -34.61 1.61
C ARG A 410 -6.89 -36.05 1.75
N GLU A 411 -6.30 -36.63 0.71
CA GLU A 411 -5.69 -37.97 0.78
C GLU A 411 -4.46 -37.99 1.68
N ASP A 412 -3.65 -36.92 1.66
CA ASP A 412 -2.54 -36.74 2.60
C ASP A 412 -3.01 -36.59 4.06
N LEU A 413 -4.11 -35.88 4.32
CA LEU A 413 -4.64 -35.74 5.68
C LEU A 413 -5.30 -37.03 6.19
N LEU A 414 -5.95 -37.80 5.32
CA LEU A 414 -6.54 -39.10 5.68
C LEU A 414 -5.47 -40.16 5.93
N SER A 415 -4.41 -40.21 5.12
CA SER A 415 -3.26 -41.10 5.36
C SER A 415 -2.52 -40.74 6.65
N GLN A 416 -2.46 -39.45 7.01
CA GLN A 416 -1.95 -39.01 8.32
C GLN A 416 -2.85 -39.40 9.49
N LEU A 417 -4.17 -39.54 9.28
CA LEU A 417 -5.14 -40.01 10.26
C LEU A 417 -4.93 -41.51 10.55
N ASP A 418 -4.76 -42.32 9.49
CA ASP A 418 -4.47 -43.76 9.62
C ASP A 418 -3.13 -44.00 10.33
N LEU A 419 -2.15 -43.13 10.13
CA LEU A 419 -0.82 -43.21 10.75
C LEU A 419 -0.81 -42.75 12.22
N ALA A 420 -1.74 -41.87 12.61
CA ALA A 420 -1.89 -41.39 13.99
C ALA A 420 -2.80 -42.28 14.86
N LEU A 421 -3.59 -43.17 14.24
CA LEU A 421 -4.48 -44.13 14.89
C LEU A 421 -3.92 -45.56 14.96
N ALA A 422 -2.82 -45.85 14.25
CA ALA A 422 -2.06 -47.09 14.35
C ALA A 422 -1.04 -47.01 15.49
#